data_AF-A0A4U0Q044-F1
#
_entry.id   AF-A0A4U0Q044-F1
#
_cell.length_a   1.000
_cell.length_b   1.000
_cell.length_c   1.000
_cell.angle_alpha   90.00
_cell.angle_beta   90.00
_cell.angle_gamma   90.00
#
_symmetry.space_group_name_H-M   'P 1'
#
loop_
_entity.id
_entity.type
_entity.pdbx_description
1 polymer ?
#
loop_
_entity_poly.entity_id
_entity_poly.type
_entity_poly.pdbx_seq_one_letter_code
_entity_poly.pdbx_strand_id
1 'polypeptide(L)' 'MTQPTDQPALAAKPCSKCGSPGEVTKSGSNRYWVQCAKFGRNGNCSAIGQQASSRKEAIRNWNAQH' A
#
# COMPACT_ATOMS: atom_id res chain seq x y z
N MET A 1 16.73 16.13 1.04
CA MET A 1 16.69 14.69 0.70
C MET A 1 15.62 14.07 1.60
N THR A 2 14.46 13.73 1.05
CA THR A 2 13.27 13.30 1.81
C THR A 2 13.39 11.82 2.21
N GLN A 3 13.09 11.54 3.48
CA GLN A 3 13.34 10.30 4.23
C GLN A 3 12.80 9.01 3.58
N PRO A 4 13.50 7.87 3.74
CA PRO A 4 12.86 6.57 3.86
C PRO A 4 12.90 6.16 5.33
N THR A 5 11.87 6.51 6.12
CA THR A 5 11.69 5.90 7.44
C THR A 5 11.19 4.47 7.22
N ASP A 6 12.15 3.58 6.98
CA ASP A 6 12.02 2.14 7.17
C ASP A 6 11.66 1.90 8.64
N GLN A 7 10.36 1.81 8.91
CA GLN A 7 9.85 1.24 10.16
C GLN A 7 9.27 -0.14 9.83
N PRO A 8 9.89 -1.24 10.31
CA PRO A 8 9.33 -2.58 10.21
C PRO A 8 8.22 -2.73 11.27
N ALA A 9 6.95 -2.77 10.86
CA ALA A 9 5.89 -3.17 11.81
C ALA A 9 4.64 -3.80 11.22
N LEU A 10 4.32 -3.65 9.93
CA LEU A 10 3.42 -4.54 9.21
C LEU A 10 3.82 -4.50 7.74
N ALA A 11 4.22 -5.63 7.16
CA ALA A 11 4.39 -5.73 5.73
C ALA A 11 3.00 -5.77 5.06
N ALA A 12 2.82 -4.99 3.99
CA ALA A 12 1.65 -5.16 3.14
C ALA A 12 1.76 -6.50 2.42
N LYS A 13 0.70 -7.31 2.50
CA LYS A 13 0.60 -8.56 1.76
C LYS A 13 0.75 -8.32 0.26
N PRO A 14 1.25 -9.29 -0.51
CA PRO A 14 1.21 -9.20 -1.95
C PRO A 14 -0.24 -9.09 -2.43
N CYS A 15 -0.45 -8.37 -3.52
CA CYS A 15 -1.77 -8.25 -4.11
C CYS A 15 -2.23 -9.59 -4.69
N SER A 16 -3.43 -10.03 -4.32
CA SER A 16 -4.02 -11.30 -4.76
C SER A 16 -4.32 -11.37 -6.27
N LYS A 17 -4.35 -10.23 -6.97
CA LYS A 17 -4.56 -10.16 -8.44
C LYS A 17 -3.25 -10.31 -9.23
N CYS A 18 -2.21 -9.59 -8.81
CA CYS A 18 -0.95 -9.44 -9.56
C CYS A 18 0.22 -10.25 -8.97
N GLY A 19 0.08 -10.77 -7.75
CA GLY A 19 1.16 -11.36 -6.95
C GLY A 19 2.28 -10.37 -6.57
N SER A 20 2.18 -9.10 -7.00
CA SER A 20 3.21 -8.09 -6.77
C SER A 20 3.06 -7.50 -5.36
N PRO A 21 4.16 -6.99 -4.76
CA PRO A 21 4.13 -6.42 -3.43
C PRO A 21 3.17 -5.22 -3.33
N GLY A 22 2.54 -5.05 -2.17
CA GLY A 22 1.80 -3.85 -1.83
C GLY A 22 2.76 -2.73 -1.43
N GLU A 23 2.65 -1.58 -2.07
CA GLU A 23 3.44 -0.39 -1.77
C GLU A 23 2.60 0.59 -0.95
N VAL A 24 3.17 1.07 0.16
CA VAL A 24 2.49 2.05 1.01
C VAL A 24 2.75 3.45 0.48
N THR A 25 1.70 4.09 -0.02
CA THR A 25 1.73 5.45 -0.53
C THR A 25 1.24 6.42 0.54
N LYS A 26 1.91 7.57 0.65
CA LYS A 26 1.46 8.71 1.47
C LYS A 26 1.13 9.87 0.53
N SER A 27 0.01 10.54 0.77
CA SER A 27 -0.30 11.82 0.12
C SER A 27 -0.80 12.87 1.10
N GLY A 28 -0.31 14.09 0.93
CA GLY A 28 -0.56 15.19 1.86
C GLY A 28 -0.04 14.90 3.27
N SER A 29 -0.64 15.56 4.25
CA SER A 29 -0.17 15.54 5.64
C SER A 29 -0.47 14.21 6.35
N ASN A 30 -1.67 13.65 6.13
CA ASN A 30 -2.18 12.53 6.92
C ASN A 30 -2.98 11.49 6.13
N ARG A 31 -2.81 11.36 4.81
CA ARG A 31 -3.46 10.28 4.04
C ARG A 31 -2.44 9.23 3.66
N TYR A 32 -2.72 7.98 4.02
CA TYR A 32 -1.92 6.81 3.73
C TYR A 32 -2.82 5.77 3.08
N TRP A 33 -2.34 5.08 2.05
CA TRP A 33 -3.01 3.90 1.49
C TRP A 33 -1.95 2.92 0.99
N VAL A 34 -2.37 1.72 0.64
CA VAL A 34 -1.50 0.73 -0.01
C VAL A 34 -2.02 0.47 -1.41
N GLN A 35 -1.14 0.30 -2.39
CA GLN A 35 -1.51 -0.05 -3.77
C GLN A 35 -0.58 -1.15 -4.31
N CYS A 36 -1.01 -1.97 -5.29
CA CYS A 36 -0.09 -2.93 -5.96
C CYS A 36 1.09 -2.13 -6.55
N ALA A 37 2.32 -2.60 -6.41
CA ALA A 37 3.51 -1.96 -7.00
C ALA A 37 3.44 -1.88 -8.55
N LYS A 38 2.61 -2.74 -9.17
CA LYS A 38 2.29 -2.71 -10.60
C LYS A 38 0.95 -2.03 -10.91
N PHE A 39 0.38 -1.26 -9.98
CA PHE A 39 -0.85 -0.52 -10.20
C PHE A 39 -0.73 0.32 -11.47
N GLY A 40 -1.60 0.06 -12.45
CA GLY A 40 -1.58 0.75 -13.75
C GLY A 40 -0.42 0.42 -14.71
N ARG A 41 0.60 -0.35 -14.29
CA ARG A 41 1.76 -0.67 -15.15
C ARG A 41 1.53 -1.82 -16.13
N ASN A 42 0.64 -2.75 -15.82
CA ASN A 42 0.47 -3.97 -16.64
C ASN A 42 -0.97 -4.20 -17.11
N GLY A 43 -1.86 -3.22 -16.95
CA GLY A 43 -3.30 -3.31 -17.29
C GLY A 43 -4.13 -4.30 -16.45
N ASN A 44 -3.51 -5.30 -15.84
CA ASN A 44 -4.18 -6.38 -15.12
C ASN A 44 -4.24 -6.16 -13.60
N CYS A 45 -3.66 -5.07 -13.09
CA CYS A 45 -3.72 -4.78 -11.66
C CYS A 45 -4.11 -3.35 -11.35
N SER A 46 -5.27 -3.25 -10.68
CA SER A 46 -5.89 -2.02 -10.22
C SER A 46 -6.17 -2.09 -8.71
N ALA A 47 -5.45 -2.96 -7.99
CA ALA A 47 -5.65 -3.14 -6.57
C ALA A 47 -5.10 -1.95 -5.78
N ILE A 48 -6.00 -1.24 -5.13
CA ILE A 48 -5.73 -0.13 -4.22
C ILE A 48 -6.53 -0.35 -2.93
N GLY A 49 -5.86 -0.22 -1.80
CA GLY A 49 -6.45 -0.34 -0.49
C GLY A 49 -7.14 0.94 -0.05
N GLN A 50 -7.93 0.83 1.01
CA GLN A 50 -8.57 2.01 1.59
C GLN A 50 -7.55 3.00 2.15
N GLN A 51 -7.88 4.27 1.97
CA GLN A 51 -7.16 5.37 2.60
C GLN A 51 -7.39 5.35 4.11
N ALA A 52 -6.33 5.67 4.86
CA ALA A 52 -6.34 5.75 6.30
C ALA A 52 -5.50 6.94 6.77
N SER A 53 -5.74 7.36 8.01
CA SER A 53 -5.01 8.47 8.63
C SER A 53 -3.62 8.08 9.15
N SER A 54 -3.23 6.81 9.00
CA SER A 54 -1.97 6.26 9.52
C SER A 54 -1.46 5.11 8.67
N ARG A 55 -0.12 5.00 8.56
CA ARG A 55 0.58 3.94 7.83
C ARG A 55 0.14 2.54 8.28
N LYS A 56 0.06 2.32 9.60
CA LYS A 56 -0.35 1.04 10.20
C LYS A 56 -1.76 0.62 9.80
N GLU A 57 -2.67 1.58 9.73
CA GLU A 57 -4.08 1.34 9.43
C GLU A 57 -4.30 1.09 7.93
N ALA A 58 -3.60 1.82 7.07
CA ALA A 58 -3.57 1.55 5.63
C ALA A 58 -3.14 0.10 5.33
N ILE A 59 -2.10 -0.39 6.02
CA ILE A 59 -1.60 -1.76 5.84
C ILE A 59 -2.59 -2.79 6.38
N ARG A 60 -3.24 -2.52 7.53
CA ARG A 60 -4.29 -3.40 8.06
C ARG A 60 -5.47 -3.51 7.09
N ASN A 61 -5.93 -2.39 6.54
CA ASN A 61 -7.01 -2.36 5.56
C ASN A 61 -6.65 -3.14 4.29
N TRP A 62 -5.41 -3.01 3.82
CA TRP A 62 -4.91 -3.77 2.68
C TRP A 62 -4.83 -5.27 2.98
N ASN A 63 -4.26 -5.65 4.13
CA ASN A 63 -4.09 -7.05 4.52
C ASN A 63 -5.41 -7.76 4.84
N ALA A 64 -6.48 -7.02 5.09
CA ALA A 64 -7.83 -7.54 5.25
C ALA A 64 -8.50 -7.88 3.90
N GLN A 65 -8.06 -7.24 2.81
CA GLN A 65 -8.63 -7.39 1.47
C GLN A 65 -7.77 -8.26 0.53
N HIS A 66 -6.51 -8.50 0.89
CA HIS A 66 -5.52 -9.25 0.10
C HIS A 66 -4.86 -10.38 0.88
#